data_AF-A0A523MY90-F1
#
_entry.id   AF-A0A523MY90-F1
#
_cell.length_a   1.000
_cell.length_b   1.000
_cell.length_c   1.000
_cell.angle_alpha   90.00
_cell.angle_beta   90.00
_cell.angle_gamma   90.00
#
_symmetry.space_group_name_H-M   'P 1'
#
loop_
_entity.id
_entity.type
_entity.pdbx_description
1 polymer ?
#
loop_
_entity_poly.entity_id
_entity_poly.type
_entity_poly.pdbx_seq_one_letter_code
_entity_poly.pdbx_strand_id
1 'polypeptide(L)'
;GGMGHMMNLKQKGIVWGYNGSMPGPTIEATEGDTIRIILKNELPEPTSIHWHGLEVPNAQDGAAGVTEAATLPGETHIYEFTLYQSGTFMYHSGFNVMKQDALGLGGLVVIHPKDEKNKPDREFAIMLQEWTFSPGNPNPNLASMAFNWFTFNGKSAPSIDIMKIKQGQRVRIRIGNLSMQSHPIHIHGYAWKVVGTEGGPIPESAQWSGATINVPPGTTRDVEFVAWNPGVWRFHCHRLHHIMNAMADMPMGIMPHGGMFTLVHVEPKDPNAKWIHPQQ
;
A
#
# COMPACT_ATOMS: atom_id res chain seq x y z
N GLY A 1 11.08 -37.90 -8.70
CA GLY A 1 11.41 -36.75 -7.82
C GLY A 1 11.81 -35.59 -8.69
N GLY A 2 11.15 -34.42 -8.55
CA GLY A 2 11.46 -33.25 -9.37
C GLY A 2 10.38 -32.16 -9.44
N MET A 3 9.12 -32.46 -9.11
CA MET A 3 8.03 -31.46 -9.19
C MET A 3 7.84 -30.59 -7.94
N GLY A 4 8.58 -30.85 -6.85
CA GLY A 4 8.42 -30.13 -5.58
C GLY A 4 9.18 -28.79 -5.49
N HIS A 5 10.01 -28.42 -6.47
CA HIS A 5 10.93 -27.29 -6.35
C HIS A 5 10.50 -26.00 -7.08
N MET A 6 9.50 -26.04 -7.98
CA MET A 6 9.08 -24.84 -8.72
C MET A 6 7.90 -24.09 -8.09
N MET A 7 7.22 -24.67 -7.09
CA MET A 7 5.96 -24.11 -6.61
C MET A 7 6.08 -22.89 -5.66
N ASN A 8 7.30 -22.50 -5.25
CA ASN A 8 7.50 -21.36 -4.35
C ASN A 8 8.88 -20.75 -4.55
N LEU A 9 9.05 -19.87 -5.55
CA LEU A 9 10.20 -18.96 -5.52
C LEU A 9 10.01 -18.05 -4.31
N LYS A 10 10.96 -18.13 -3.37
CA LYS A 10 11.02 -17.28 -2.18
C LYS A 10 12.21 -16.35 -2.32
N GLN A 11 11.96 -15.07 -2.10
CA GLN A 11 13.00 -14.05 -2.01
C GLN A 11 12.88 -13.37 -0.66
N LYS A 12 14.01 -13.22 0.04
CA LYS A 12 14.13 -12.33 1.20
C LYS A 12 14.96 -11.14 0.77
N GLY A 13 14.33 -9.98 0.65
CA GLY A 13 15.00 -8.73 0.34
C GLY A 13 15.63 -8.11 1.59
N ILE A 14 16.83 -7.55 1.45
CA ILE A 14 17.41 -6.61 2.41
C ILE A 14 17.10 -5.22 1.87
N VAL A 15 16.29 -4.49 2.63
CA VAL A 15 15.71 -3.19 2.28
C VAL A 15 15.91 -2.23 3.45
N TRP A 16 15.77 -0.94 3.21
CA TRP A 16 15.82 0.10 4.23
C TRP A 16 14.41 0.42 4.68
N GLY A 17 14.19 0.54 5.99
CA GLY A 17 12.88 0.77 6.55
C GLY A 17 12.90 1.77 7.69
N TYR A 18 11.93 2.67 7.71
CA TYR A 18 11.65 3.48 8.90
C TYR A 18 11.29 2.54 10.05
N ASN A 19 11.92 2.72 11.22
CA ASN A 19 11.80 1.83 12.37
C ASN A 19 12.04 0.33 12.06
N GLY A 20 12.87 0.04 11.06
CA GLY A 20 13.22 -1.33 10.67
C GLY A 20 12.10 -2.12 9.98
N SER A 21 11.01 -1.47 9.53
CA SER A 21 9.90 -2.12 8.84
C SER A 21 9.78 -1.71 7.37
N MET A 22 9.23 -2.62 6.56
CA MET A 22 8.88 -2.37 5.16
C MET A 22 7.43 -2.79 4.88
N PRO A 23 6.53 -1.86 4.49
CA PRO A 23 6.68 -0.40 4.54
C PRO A 23 7.01 0.10 5.96
N GLY A 24 7.41 1.38 6.05
CA GLY A 24 7.51 2.08 7.33
C GLY A 24 6.17 2.10 8.08
N PRO A 25 6.16 2.41 9.39
CA PRO A 25 4.94 2.47 10.17
C PRO A 25 3.89 3.38 9.54
N THR A 26 2.62 2.97 9.53
CA THR A 26 1.53 3.88 9.19
C THR A 26 1.41 4.94 10.29
N ILE A 27 1.48 6.21 9.89
CA ILE A 27 1.22 7.33 10.78
C ILE A 27 -0.29 7.58 10.73
N GLU A 28 -0.97 7.43 11.86
CA GLU A 28 -2.40 7.73 11.98
C GLU A 28 -2.61 8.95 12.87
N ALA A 29 -3.43 9.88 12.40
CA ALA A 29 -3.79 11.10 13.12
C ALA A 29 -5.22 11.53 12.77
N THR A 30 -5.72 12.56 13.45
CA THR A 30 -7.01 13.19 13.15
C THR A 30 -6.79 14.58 12.56
N GLU A 31 -7.67 15.00 11.65
CA GLU A 31 -7.69 16.35 11.12
C GLU A 31 -7.71 17.40 12.25
N GLY A 32 -6.78 18.35 12.17
CA GLY A 32 -6.55 19.39 13.17
C GLY A 32 -5.44 19.06 14.18
N ASP A 33 -4.93 17.82 14.22
CA ASP A 33 -3.81 17.45 15.09
C ASP A 33 -2.51 18.16 14.65
N THR A 34 -1.70 18.60 15.62
CA THR A 34 -0.29 18.93 15.39
C THR A 34 0.55 17.69 15.67
N ILE A 35 1.26 17.21 14.66
CA ILE A 35 2.15 16.05 14.78
C ILE A 35 3.60 16.51 14.91
N ARG A 36 4.39 15.72 15.64
CA ARG A 36 5.82 15.92 15.80
C ARG A 36 6.56 14.61 15.53
N ILE A 37 7.36 14.57 14.48
CA ILE A 37 8.10 13.38 14.03
C ILE A 37 9.59 13.61 14.19
N ILE A 38 10.25 12.71 14.92
CA ILE A 38 11.70 12.77 15.18
C ILE A 38 12.37 11.74 14.28
N LEU A 39 13.02 12.20 13.22
CA LEU A 39 13.84 11.37 12.35
C LEU A 39 15.24 11.24 12.96
N LYS A 40 15.62 10.04 13.39
CA LYS A 40 17.01 9.67 13.67
C LYS A 40 17.57 8.96 12.45
N ASN A 41 18.61 9.52 11.82
CA ASN A 41 19.21 8.88 10.66
C ASN A 41 20.23 7.81 11.09
N GLU A 42 19.87 6.53 10.95
CA GLU A 42 20.75 5.38 11.17
C GLU A 42 21.26 4.75 9.86
N LEU A 43 20.98 5.39 8.72
CA LEU A 43 21.45 4.96 7.41
C LEU A 43 22.92 5.36 7.21
N PRO A 44 23.64 4.68 6.31
CA PRO A 44 25.03 5.04 5.99
C PRO A 44 25.15 6.31 5.15
N GLU A 45 24.05 6.99 4.81
CA GLU A 45 24.04 8.19 3.96
C GLU A 45 22.99 9.21 4.43
N PRO A 46 23.06 10.48 3.98
CA PRO A 46 22.06 11.48 4.32
C PRO A 46 20.64 11.07 3.91
N THR A 47 19.65 11.54 4.64
CA THR A 47 18.23 11.28 4.35
C THR A 47 17.33 12.42 4.81
N SER A 48 16.07 12.39 4.44
CA SER A 48 14.99 13.25 4.93
C SER A 48 13.65 12.53 4.73
N ILE A 49 12.58 13.01 5.36
CA ILE A 49 11.22 12.51 5.12
C ILE A 49 10.45 13.58 4.35
N HIS A 50 10.01 13.27 3.13
CA HIS A 50 9.04 14.06 2.40
C HIS A 50 7.61 13.60 2.69
N TRP A 51 6.71 14.57 2.88
CA TRP A 51 5.30 14.36 3.24
C TRP A 51 4.40 14.43 2.00
N HIS A 52 4.39 13.34 1.24
CA HIS A 52 3.75 13.25 -0.07
C HIS A 52 2.25 13.52 -0.02
N GLY A 53 1.85 14.67 -0.58
CA GLY A 53 0.47 15.15 -0.67
C GLY A 53 0.01 15.99 0.52
N LEU A 54 0.83 16.13 1.56
CA LEU A 54 0.50 16.98 2.70
C LEU A 54 0.83 18.45 2.46
N GLU A 55 -0.09 19.32 2.82
CA GLU A 55 0.09 20.77 2.84
C GLU A 55 0.83 21.20 4.12
N VAL A 56 2.17 21.12 4.06
CA VAL A 56 3.05 21.46 5.19
C VAL A 56 3.79 22.79 4.98
N PRO A 57 4.26 23.46 6.04
CA PRO A 57 5.14 24.62 5.90
C PRO A 57 6.37 24.26 5.07
N ASN A 58 6.86 25.18 4.23
CA ASN A 58 7.94 24.88 3.29
C ASN A 58 9.20 24.32 3.98
N ALA A 59 9.59 24.84 5.15
CA ALA A 59 10.73 24.35 5.93
C ALA A 59 10.51 22.99 6.61
N GLN A 60 9.34 22.37 6.42
CA GLN A 60 8.94 21.06 6.94
C GLN A 60 8.72 20.05 5.81
N ASP A 61 8.89 20.45 4.55
CA ASP A 61 8.50 19.68 3.36
C ASP A 61 9.30 18.39 3.18
N GLY A 62 10.56 18.37 3.62
CA GLY A 62 11.39 17.17 3.49
C GLY A 62 12.22 17.10 2.22
N ALA A 63 12.09 18.07 1.29
CA ALA A 63 12.81 18.11 0.03
C ALA A 63 14.28 18.57 0.25
N ALA A 64 15.08 17.66 0.78
CA ALA A 64 16.46 17.92 1.17
C ALA A 64 17.33 18.43 0.01
N GLY A 65 18.04 19.53 0.26
CA GLY A 65 18.80 20.28 -0.74
C GLY A 65 18.00 21.38 -1.45
N VAL A 66 16.68 21.46 -1.21
CA VAL A 66 15.80 22.50 -1.74
C VAL A 66 15.17 23.30 -0.61
N THR A 67 14.39 22.63 0.25
CA THR A 67 13.61 23.28 1.33
C THR A 67 14.36 23.30 2.66
N GLU A 68 15.17 22.28 2.91
CA GLU A 68 16.07 22.21 4.07
C GLU A 68 17.30 21.34 3.78
N ALA A 69 18.25 21.29 4.73
CA ALA A 69 19.42 20.42 4.63
C ALA A 69 19.04 18.95 4.91
N ALA A 70 19.72 18.01 4.24
CA ALA A 70 19.58 16.59 4.55
C ALA A 70 20.05 16.29 5.98
N THR A 71 19.40 15.32 6.64
CA THR A 71 19.83 14.80 7.94
C THR A 71 21.02 13.87 7.72
N LEU A 72 22.21 14.22 8.25
CA LEU A 72 23.40 13.39 8.04
C LEU A 72 23.34 12.09 8.87
N PRO A 73 24.14 11.06 8.52
CA PRO A 73 24.25 9.85 9.32
C PRO A 73 24.55 10.15 10.79
N GLY A 74 23.76 9.57 11.69
CA GLY A 74 23.87 9.80 13.13
C GLY A 74 23.22 11.09 13.63
N GLU A 75 22.70 11.95 12.76
CA GLU A 75 21.98 13.16 13.17
C GLU A 75 20.49 12.91 13.38
N THR A 76 19.85 13.89 14.00
CA THR A 76 18.41 13.90 14.27
C THR A 76 17.79 15.16 13.66
N HIS A 77 16.67 15.01 12.98
CA HIS A 77 15.84 16.10 12.50
C HIS A 77 14.43 15.98 13.07
N ILE A 78 13.77 17.11 13.30
CA ILE A 78 12.42 17.15 13.88
C ILE A 78 11.49 17.85 12.91
N TYR A 79 10.47 17.12 12.47
CA TYR A 79 9.35 17.68 11.74
C TYR A 79 8.21 18.00 12.70
N GLU A 80 7.61 19.18 12.58
CA GLU A 80 6.46 19.58 13.41
C GLU A 80 5.52 20.50 12.65
N PHE A 81 4.26 20.06 12.46
CA PHE A 81 3.25 20.80 11.72
C PHE A 81 1.83 20.32 12.04
N THR A 82 0.85 21.16 11.72
CA THR A 82 -0.59 20.88 11.89
C THR A 82 -1.17 20.26 10.63
N LEU A 83 -2.00 19.23 10.79
CA LEU A 83 -2.67 18.52 9.72
C LEU A 83 -4.03 19.17 9.43
N TYR A 84 -4.16 19.90 8.34
CA TYR A 84 -5.43 20.53 7.94
C TYR A 84 -6.26 19.68 6.96
N GLN A 85 -5.63 18.70 6.33
CA GLN A 85 -6.29 17.79 5.39
C GLN A 85 -6.77 16.52 6.11
N SER A 86 -7.70 15.80 5.49
CA SER A 86 -8.04 14.42 5.85
C SER A 86 -7.96 13.51 4.62
N GLY A 87 -7.73 12.22 4.82
CA GLY A 87 -7.58 11.23 3.75
C GLY A 87 -6.39 10.30 3.93
N THR A 88 -5.98 9.69 2.82
CA THR A 88 -4.82 8.80 2.74
C THR A 88 -3.71 9.46 1.94
N PHE A 89 -2.55 9.61 2.57
CA PHE A 89 -1.34 10.21 2.03
C PHE A 89 -0.17 9.24 2.22
N MET A 90 1.02 9.67 1.79
CA MET A 90 2.23 8.86 1.91
C MET A 90 3.35 9.71 2.52
N TYR A 91 4.36 9.05 3.05
CA TYR A 91 5.65 9.67 3.32
C TYR A 91 6.73 8.77 2.72
N HIS A 92 7.82 9.36 2.26
CA HIS A 92 8.95 8.63 1.68
C HIS A 92 10.23 9.44 1.80
N SER A 93 11.36 8.92 1.31
CA SER A 93 12.59 9.70 1.39
C SER A 93 12.50 10.96 0.52
N GLY A 94 12.89 12.09 1.08
CA GLY A 94 13.05 13.34 0.33
C GLY A 94 14.48 13.57 -0.17
N PHE A 95 15.39 12.62 0.03
CA PHE A 95 16.79 12.70 -0.38
C PHE A 95 17.18 11.47 -1.21
N ASN A 96 17.80 11.69 -2.38
CA ASN A 96 18.16 10.61 -3.30
C ASN A 96 16.98 9.64 -3.53
N VAL A 97 15.82 10.23 -3.81
CA VAL A 97 14.50 9.57 -3.85
C VAL A 97 14.54 8.28 -4.67
N MET A 98 15.17 8.33 -5.86
CA MET A 98 15.36 7.15 -6.72
C MET A 98 16.01 5.97 -6.00
N LYS A 99 17.07 6.19 -5.22
CA LYS A 99 17.76 5.12 -4.51
C LYS A 99 16.98 4.70 -3.27
N GLN A 100 16.57 5.67 -2.46
CA GLN A 100 16.06 5.39 -1.11
C GLN A 100 14.65 4.83 -1.14
N ASP A 101 13.78 5.30 -2.03
CA ASP A 101 12.45 4.73 -2.23
C ASP A 101 12.54 3.34 -2.85
N ALA A 102 13.47 3.11 -3.78
CA ALA A 102 13.71 1.78 -4.37
C ALA A 102 14.37 0.79 -3.39
N LEU A 103 15.03 1.29 -2.34
CA LEU A 103 15.44 0.52 -1.18
C LEU A 103 14.32 0.41 -0.14
N GLY A 104 13.18 1.06 -0.36
CA GLY A 104 11.91 0.84 0.31
C GLY A 104 11.45 1.97 1.23
N LEU A 105 12.24 3.03 1.46
CA LEU A 105 11.88 4.06 2.43
C LEU A 105 10.56 4.76 2.10
N GLY A 106 9.48 4.32 2.73
CA GLY A 106 8.20 4.97 2.67
C GLY A 106 7.11 4.23 3.44
N GLY A 107 6.02 4.94 3.68
CA GLY A 107 4.86 4.45 4.43
C GLY A 107 3.63 5.32 4.16
N LEU A 108 2.53 4.96 4.82
CA LEU A 108 1.26 5.68 4.68
C LEU A 108 1.10 6.68 5.82
N VAL A 109 0.46 7.81 5.51
CA VAL A 109 -0.14 8.71 6.51
C VAL A 109 -1.65 8.65 6.33
N VAL A 110 -2.39 8.27 7.37
CA VAL A 110 -3.84 8.24 7.37
C VAL A 110 -4.34 9.32 8.33
N ILE A 111 -5.05 10.29 7.78
CA ILE A 111 -5.62 11.39 8.55
C ILE A 111 -7.13 11.23 8.56
N HIS A 112 -7.67 10.86 9.72
CA HIS A 112 -9.10 10.66 9.90
C HIS A 112 -9.82 12.02 9.92
N PRO A 113 -10.92 12.20 9.17
CA PRO A 113 -11.71 13.42 9.27
C PRO A 113 -12.21 13.61 10.71
N LYS A 114 -12.18 14.85 11.20
CA LYS A 114 -12.62 15.14 12.57
C LYS A 114 -14.07 14.75 12.83
N ASP A 115 -14.93 14.98 11.82
CA ASP A 115 -16.37 14.71 11.86
C ASP A 115 -16.77 13.70 10.77
N GLU A 116 -16.26 12.47 10.86
CA GLU A 116 -16.59 11.41 9.90
C GLU A 116 -17.98 10.81 10.14
N LYS A 117 -18.97 11.19 9.32
CA LYS A 117 -20.37 10.72 9.45
C LYS A 117 -20.57 9.23 9.16
N ASN A 118 -19.81 8.67 8.22
CA ASN A 118 -20.02 7.31 7.70
C ASN A 118 -18.77 6.44 7.92
N LYS A 119 -18.33 6.35 9.18
CA LYS A 119 -17.13 5.59 9.54
C LYS A 119 -17.24 4.13 9.09
N PRO A 120 -16.23 3.56 8.42
CA PRO A 120 -16.22 2.14 8.08
C PRO A 120 -16.10 1.25 9.34
N ASP A 121 -16.69 0.06 9.30
CA ASP A 121 -16.57 -0.95 10.35
C ASP A 121 -15.19 -1.61 10.36
N ARG A 122 -14.53 -1.63 9.20
CA ARG A 122 -13.19 -2.21 9.04
C ARG A 122 -12.37 -1.42 8.02
N GLU A 123 -11.13 -1.15 8.37
CA GLU A 123 -10.16 -0.50 7.49
C GLU A 123 -8.95 -1.39 7.26
N PHE A 124 -8.42 -1.33 6.03
CA PHE A 124 -7.13 -1.92 5.67
C PHE A 124 -6.30 -0.87 4.95
N ALA A 125 -4.99 -0.89 5.18
CA ALA A 125 -4.04 0.00 4.53
C ALA A 125 -3.04 -0.86 3.74
N ILE A 126 -2.88 -0.56 2.46
CA ILE A 126 -2.03 -1.31 1.53
C ILE A 126 -1.11 -0.33 0.80
N MET A 127 0.18 -0.49 1.01
CA MET A 127 1.21 0.13 0.18
C MET A 127 1.59 -0.82 -0.95
N LEU A 128 1.58 -0.31 -2.17
CA LEU A 128 2.03 -1.01 -3.37
C LEU A 128 3.51 -0.72 -3.60
N GLN A 129 4.31 -1.78 -3.73
CA GLN A 129 5.73 -1.68 -4.04
C GLN A 129 6.12 -2.69 -5.12
N GLU A 130 7.22 -2.41 -5.79
CA GLU A 130 7.82 -3.26 -6.81
C GLU A 130 9.32 -3.36 -6.60
N TRP A 131 9.89 -4.48 -7.02
CA TRP A 131 11.29 -4.76 -6.79
C TRP A 131 11.89 -5.51 -7.98
N THR A 132 13.18 -5.29 -8.18
CA THR A 132 13.99 -6.15 -9.03
C THR A 132 15.00 -6.87 -8.16
N PHE A 133 14.99 -8.20 -8.17
CA PHE A 133 16.04 -9.01 -7.54
C PHE A 133 16.70 -9.92 -8.58
N SER A 134 18.03 -9.95 -8.58
CA SER A 134 18.78 -10.98 -9.29
C SER A 134 18.74 -12.29 -8.50
N PRO A 135 18.72 -13.46 -9.17
CA PRO A 135 18.74 -14.75 -8.48
C PRO A 135 19.86 -14.84 -7.44
N GLY A 136 19.50 -15.18 -6.20
CA GLY A 136 20.45 -15.33 -5.09
C GLY A 136 20.98 -14.02 -4.48
N ASN A 137 20.62 -12.86 -5.03
CA ASN A 137 20.99 -11.57 -4.46
C ASN A 137 19.86 -11.04 -3.56
N PRO A 138 20.10 -10.82 -2.25
CA PRO A 138 19.10 -10.26 -1.37
C PRO A 138 18.91 -8.74 -1.54
N ASN A 139 19.79 -8.05 -2.26
CA ASN A 139 19.70 -6.60 -2.44
C ASN A 139 18.93 -6.26 -3.74
N PRO A 140 18.00 -5.27 -3.70
CA PRO A 140 17.32 -4.81 -4.90
C PRO A 140 18.29 -4.26 -5.95
N ASN A 141 18.04 -4.57 -7.23
CA ASN A 141 18.75 -3.98 -8.36
C ASN A 141 18.09 -2.65 -8.77
N LEU A 142 18.65 -1.56 -8.26
CA LEU A 142 18.15 -0.20 -8.46
C LEU A 142 18.31 0.33 -9.89
N ALA A 143 19.16 -0.31 -10.70
CA ALA A 143 19.42 0.10 -12.08
C ALA A 143 18.48 -0.56 -13.09
N SER A 144 17.63 -1.51 -12.66
CA SER A 144 16.75 -2.26 -13.54
C SER A 144 15.31 -1.78 -13.45
N MET A 145 14.72 -1.50 -14.61
CA MET A 145 13.28 -1.23 -14.77
C MET A 145 12.46 -2.50 -15.07
N ALA A 146 13.12 -3.66 -15.13
CA ALA A 146 12.48 -4.95 -15.33
C ALA A 146 12.06 -5.56 -13.99
N PHE A 147 11.02 -4.98 -13.37
CA PHE A 147 10.48 -5.43 -12.08
C PHE A 147 10.01 -6.88 -12.15
N ASN A 148 10.39 -7.66 -11.15
CA ASN A 148 10.10 -9.10 -11.11
C ASN A 148 9.50 -9.56 -9.77
N TRP A 149 9.31 -8.65 -8.81
CA TRP A 149 8.53 -8.89 -7.59
C TRP A 149 7.60 -7.70 -7.33
N PHE A 150 6.36 -8.01 -6.98
CA PHE A 150 5.31 -7.03 -6.73
C PHE A 150 4.68 -7.35 -5.38
N THR A 151 4.52 -6.36 -4.52
CA THR A 151 4.17 -6.62 -3.11
C THR A 151 3.03 -5.75 -2.62
N PHE A 152 2.18 -6.33 -1.77
CA PHE A 152 1.34 -5.61 -0.83
C PHE A 152 2.06 -5.57 0.51
N ASN A 153 2.34 -4.38 1.03
CA ASN A 153 3.00 -4.19 2.33
C ASN A 153 4.29 -5.02 2.48
N GLY A 154 5.17 -4.97 1.48
CA GLY A 154 6.46 -5.68 1.49
C GLY A 154 6.39 -7.20 1.31
N LYS A 155 5.20 -7.79 1.15
CA LYS A 155 5.02 -9.23 0.93
C LYS A 155 4.41 -9.51 -0.44
N SER A 156 4.84 -10.60 -1.07
CA SER A 156 4.17 -11.17 -2.25
C SER A 156 3.46 -12.46 -1.88
N ALA A 157 2.44 -12.85 -2.66
CA ALA A 157 1.74 -14.11 -2.45
C ALA A 157 2.73 -15.30 -2.50
N PRO A 158 2.51 -16.35 -1.69
CA PRO A 158 1.39 -16.54 -0.77
C PRO A 158 1.59 -15.93 0.62
N SER A 159 2.59 -15.06 0.81
CA SER A 159 2.96 -14.54 2.14
C SER A 159 2.11 -13.34 2.59
N ILE A 160 1.27 -12.79 1.71
CA ILE A 160 0.35 -11.70 2.05
C ILE A 160 -0.78 -12.23 2.94
N ASP A 161 -1.10 -11.50 4.00
CA ASP A 161 -2.15 -11.86 4.93
C ASP A 161 -3.54 -11.78 4.29
N ILE A 162 -4.44 -12.68 4.69
CA ILE A 162 -5.84 -12.69 4.24
C ILE A 162 -6.61 -11.58 4.96
N MET A 163 -7.34 -10.76 4.19
CA MET A 163 -8.23 -9.74 4.75
C MET A 163 -9.51 -10.40 5.25
N LYS A 164 -9.63 -10.55 6.57
CA LYS A 164 -10.82 -11.13 7.22
C LYS A 164 -11.82 -10.05 7.60
N ILE A 165 -13.06 -10.19 7.13
CA ILE A 165 -14.19 -9.29 7.38
C ILE A 165 -15.45 -10.10 7.64
N LYS A 166 -16.46 -9.48 8.25
CA LYS A 166 -17.75 -10.09 8.53
C LYS A 166 -18.81 -9.61 7.55
N GLN A 167 -19.73 -10.50 7.19
CA GLN A 167 -20.81 -10.15 6.30
C GLN A 167 -21.63 -8.97 6.87
N GLY A 168 -21.89 -7.97 6.03
CA GLY A 168 -22.59 -6.75 6.38
C GLY A 168 -21.71 -5.59 6.88
N GLN A 169 -20.41 -5.81 7.09
CA GLN A 169 -19.50 -4.71 7.43
C GLN A 169 -19.30 -3.77 6.25
N ARG A 170 -19.26 -2.46 6.51
CA ARG A 170 -18.74 -1.43 5.63
C ARG A 170 -17.21 -1.45 5.72
N VAL A 171 -16.55 -1.78 4.62
CA VAL A 171 -15.10 -1.97 4.58
C VAL A 171 -14.49 -0.86 3.74
N ARG A 172 -13.46 -0.21 4.26
CA ARG A 172 -12.59 0.71 3.51
C ARG A 172 -11.22 0.08 3.30
N ILE A 173 -10.70 0.14 2.09
CA ILE A 173 -9.33 -0.25 1.76
C ILE A 173 -8.63 0.99 1.21
N ARG A 174 -7.57 1.40 1.89
CA ARG A 174 -6.71 2.54 1.54
C ARG A 174 -5.49 2.01 0.81
N ILE A 175 -5.29 2.43 -0.43
CA ILE A 175 -4.23 1.91 -1.29
C ILE A 175 -3.33 3.07 -1.71
N GLY A 176 -2.06 3.04 -1.31
CA GLY A 176 -1.05 4.00 -1.75
C GLY A 176 -0.05 3.35 -2.70
N ASN A 177 0.44 4.10 -3.67
CA ASN A 177 1.40 3.60 -4.65
C ASN A 177 2.65 4.48 -4.74
N LEU A 178 3.73 4.03 -4.07
CA LEU A 178 5.07 4.61 -4.21
C LEU A 178 5.89 3.95 -5.32
N SER A 179 5.34 2.96 -6.03
CA SER A 179 6.03 2.31 -7.15
C SER A 179 5.94 3.11 -8.44
N MET A 180 6.75 2.77 -9.44
CA MET A 180 6.84 3.44 -10.74
C MET A 180 5.76 3.00 -11.72
N GLN A 181 5.04 1.91 -11.44
CA GLN A 181 3.99 1.39 -12.31
C GLN A 181 2.58 1.64 -11.78
N SER A 182 1.63 1.84 -12.69
CA SER A 182 0.19 1.86 -12.36
C SER A 182 -0.32 0.45 -12.09
N HIS A 183 -1.04 0.26 -10.99
CA HIS A 183 -1.61 -1.03 -10.60
C HIS A 183 -3.15 -1.00 -10.63
N PRO A 184 -3.80 -1.68 -11.60
CA PRO A 184 -5.25 -1.87 -11.59
C PRO A 184 -5.62 -2.93 -10.56
N ILE A 185 -6.07 -2.53 -9.37
CA ILE A 185 -6.45 -3.45 -8.30
C ILE A 185 -7.90 -3.92 -8.49
N HIS A 186 -8.11 -5.22 -8.44
CA HIS A 186 -9.39 -5.88 -8.68
C HIS A 186 -9.83 -6.72 -7.46
N ILE A 187 -11.12 -6.65 -7.12
CA ILE A 187 -11.77 -7.52 -6.14
C ILE A 187 -12.84 -8.38 -6.82
N HIS A 188 -12.84 -9.67 -6.50
CA HIS A 188 -13.89 -10.58 -6.97
C HIS A 188 -15.14 -10.45 -6.10
N GLY A 189 -16.32 -10.74 -6.67
CA GLY A 189 -17.59 -10.81 -5.91
C GLY A 189 -18.20 -9.46 -5.52
N TYR A 190 -17.51 -8.34 -5.79
CA TYR A 190 -17.95 -6.99 -5.45
C TYR A 190 -17.65 -6.00 -6.58
N ALA A 191 -18.51 -5.00 -6.72
CA ALA A 191 -18.09 -3.68 -7.17
C ALA A 191 -17.93 -2.80 -5.92
N TRP A 192 -16.84 -2.06 -5.83
CA TRP A 192 -16.61 -1.08 -4.76
C TRP A 192 -16.69 0.32 -5.33
N LYS A 193 -16.82 1.29 -4.43
CA LYS A 193 -16.90 2.72 -4.74
C LYS A 193 -15.58 3.38 -4.36
N VAL A 194 -15.02 4.22 -5.23
CA VAL A 194 -13.90 5.10 -4.87
C VAL A 194 -14.46 6.29 -4.11
N VAL A 195 -13.98 6.48 -2.89
CA VAL A 195 -14.48 7.49 -1.95
C VAL A 195 -13.43 8.53 -1.56
N GLY A 196 -12.17 8.30 -1.92
CA GLY A 196 -11.04 9.20 -1.63
C GLY A 196 -9.93 9.05 -2.67
N THR A 197 -9.17 10.12 -2.84
CA THR A 197 -7.96 10.19 -3.68
C THR A 197 -6.80 10.79 -2.88
N GLU A 198 -5.67 11.05 -3.54
CA GLU A 198 -4.55 11.82 -3.00
C GLU A 198 -4.92 13.26 -2.59
N GLY A 199 -6.07 13.76 -3.04
CA GLY A 199 -6.65 15.04 -2.59
C GLY A 199 -7.63 14.93 -1.41
N GLY A 200 -7.76 13.75 -0.79
CA GLY A 200 -8.68 13.49 0.31
C GLY A 200 -10.06 12.93 -0.10
N PRO A 201 -11.07 12.99 0.79
CA PRO A 201 -12.42 12.48 0.54
C PRO A 201 -13.11 13.12 -0.66
N ILE A 202 -13.76 12.29 -1.46
CA ILE A 202 -14.53 12.72 -2.64
C ILE A 202 -15.98 12.96 -2.21
N PRO A 203 -16.60 14.11 -2.58
CA PRO A 203 -18.02 14.35 -2.35
C PRO A 203 -18.89 13.21 -2.91
N GLU A 204 -19.94 12.81 -2.20
CA GLU A 204 -20.75 11.63 -2.56
C GLU A 204 -21.26 11.64 -4.01
N SER A 205 -21.59 12.82 -4.54
CA SER A 205 -22.04 13.05 -5.92
C SER A 205 -20.97 12.81 -6.99
N ALA A 206 -19.70 12.83 -6.62
CA ALA A 206 -18.55 12.64 -7.50
C ALA A 206 -17.86 11.28 -7.31
N GLN A 207 -18.30 10.47 -6.33
CA GLN A 207 -17.79 9.12 -6.13
C GLN A 207 -18.27 8.20 -7.25
N TRP A 208 -17.41 7.27 -7.68
CA TRP A 208 -17.72 6.33 -8.75
C TRP A 208 -17.43 4.88 -8.35
N SER A 209 -18.09 3.93 -9.01
CA SER A 209 -17.93 2.51 -8.75
C SER A 209 -17.09 1.82 -9.82
N GLY A 210 -16.44 0.73 -9.44
CA GLY A 210 -15.76 -0.19 -10.36
C GLY A 210 -15.46 -1.52 -9.68
N ALA A 211 -15.25 -2.59 -10.44
CA ALA A 211 -14.69 -3.83 -9.89
C ALA A 211 -13.16 -3.81 -9.91
N THR A 212 -12.56 -2.97 -10.77
CA THR A 212 -11.12 -2.79 -10.92
C THR A 212 -10.82 -1.30 -10.91
N ILE A 213 -9.95 -0.86 -10.00
CA ILE A 213 -9.58 0.55 -9.82
C ILE A 213 -8.08 0.70 -10.04
N ASN A 214 -7.71 1.61 -10.94
CA ASN A 214 -6.32 1.92 -11.21
C ASN A 214 -5.75 2.80 -10.09
N VAL A 215 -4.57 2.44 -9.59
CA VAL A 215 -3.77 3.23 -8.64
C VAL A 215 -2.46 3.65 -9.35
N PRO A 216 -2.41 4.84 -9.95
CA PRO A 216 -1.19 5.39 -10.58
C PRO A 216 -0.02 5.59 -9.59
N PRO A 217 1.24 5.69 -10.08
CA PRO A 217 2.39 6.12 -9.28
C PRO A 217 2.13 7.46 -8.58
N GLY A 218 2.55 7.58 -7.31
CA GLY A 218 2.40 8.80 -6.52
C GLY A 218 0.97 9.14 -6.13
N THR A 219 0.03 8.19 -6.24
CA THR A 219 -1.38 8.44 -5.90
C THR A 219 -1.89 7.48 -4.85
N THR A 220 -3.00 7.87 -4.20
CA THR A 220 -3.74 7.02 -3.29
C THR A 220 -5.17 6.83 -3.76
N ARG A 221 -5.78 5.70 -3.41
CA ARG A 221 -7.20 5.42 -3.65
C ARG A 221 -7.80 4.83 -2.38
N ASP A 222 -8.86 5.46 -1.89
CA ASP A 222 -9.70 4.89 -0.85
C ASP A 222 -10.93 4.28 -1.51
N VAL A 223 -11.13 2.98 -1.32
CA VAL A 223 -12.27 2.24 -1.88
C VAL A 223 -13.13 1.65 -0.77
N GLU A 224 -14.44 1.67 -0.97
CA GLU A 224 -15.42 1.18 -0.01
C GLU A 224 -16.43 0.22 -0.63
N PHE A 225 -16.82 -0.79 0.14
CA PHE A 225 -17.94 -1.67 -0.17
C PHE A 225 -18.58 -2.19 1.11
N VAL A 226 -19.83 -2.64 0.99
CA VAL A 226 -20.49 -3.40 2.06
C VAL A 226 -20.29 -4.88 1.77
N ALA A 227 -19.80 -5.64 2.74
CA ALA A 227 -19.48 -7.06 2.62
C ALA A 227 -20.75 -7.94 2.59
N TRP A 228 -21.63 -7.77 1.61
CA TRP A 228 -22.92 -8.48 1.55
C TRP A 228 -22.78 -9.95 1.10
N ASN A 229 -21.75 -10.27 0.30
CA ASN A 229 -21.55 -11.58 -0.33
C ASN A 229 -20.54 -12.48 0.43
N PRO A 230 -20.98 -13.42 1.29
CA PRO A 230 -20.08 -14.26 2.08
C PRO A 230 -19.25 -15.21 1.20
N GLY A 231 -18.03 -15.53 1.65
CA GLY A 231 -17.12 -16.43 0.93
C GLY A 231 -15.67 -15.97 0.92
N VAL A 232 -14.86 -16.61 0.07
CA VAL A 232 -13.44 -16.28 -0.12
C VAL A 232 -13.25 -15.70 -1.52
N TRP A 233 -12.90 -14.42 -1.58
CA TRP A 233 -12.77 -13.65 -2.81
C TRP A 233 -11.32 -13.30 -3.09
N ARG A 234 -10.92 -13.26 -4.35
CA ARG A 234 -9.57 -12.82 -4.73
C ARG A 234 -9.50 -11.30 -4.71
N PHE A 235 -8.36 -10.78 -4.26
CA PHE A 235 -8.00 -9.37 -4.33
C PHE A 235 -6.59 -9.27 -4.90
N HIS A 236 -6.43 -8.65 -6.06
CA HIS A 236 -5.16 -8.70 -6.77
C HIS A 236 -4.96 -7.56 -7.77
N CYS A 237 -3.70 -7.32 -8.17
CA CYS A 237 -3.41 -6.49 -9.33
C CYS A 237 -3.82 -7.21 -10.62
N HIS A 238 -4.37 -6.47 -11.58
CA HIS A 238 -4.87 -7.00 -12.85
C HIS A 238 -3.90 -6.76 -14.02
N ARG A 239 -2.65 -6.43 -13.73
CA ARG A 239 -1.53 -6.68 -14.64
C ARG A 239 -1.08 -8.13 -14.45
N LEU A 240 -1.21 -8.96 -15.48
CA LEU A 240 -1.04 -10.42 -15.34
C LEU A 240 0.35 -10.82 -14.84
N HIS A 241 1.39 -10.08 -15.19
CA HIS A 241 2.75 -10.33 -14.68
C HIS A 241 2.96 -9.86 -13.23
N HIS A 242 2.01 -9.13 -12.63
CA HIS A 242 2.11 -8.65 -11.23
C HIS A 242 1.55 -9.67 -10.23
N ILE A 243 0.93 -10.75 -10.70
CA ILE A 243 0.39 -11.85 -9.86
C ILE A 243 1.28 -13.10 -9.92
N MET A 244 2.56 -12.93 -10.24
CA MET A 244 3.59 -13.97 -10.27
C MET A 244 4.85 -13.49 -9.56
N ASN A 245 5.68 -14.43 -9.11
CA ASN A 245 6.96 -14.15 -8.48
C ASN A 245 8.10 -14.45 -9.45
N ALA A 246 9.01 -13.50 -9.66
CA ALA A 246 10.23 -13.62 -10.47
C ALA A 246 10.01 -14.16 -11.90
N MET A 247 8.86 -13.87 -12.52
CA MET A 247 8.50 -14.39 -13.85
C MET A 247 8.62 -15.93 -13.94
N ALA A 248 8.40 -16.64 -12.82
CA ALA A 248 8.51 -18.09 -12.77
C ALA A 248 7.62 -18.73 -13.85
N ASP A 249 8.22 -19.63 -14.64
CA ASP A 249 7.48 -20.50 -15.54
C ASP A 249 6.67 -21.50 -14.69
N MET A 250 5.42 -21.14 -14.40
CA MET A 250 4.51 -22.00 -13.63
C MET A 250 3.68 -22.82 -14.62
N PRO A 251 3.58 -24.15 -14.44
CA PRO A 251 2.66 -24.95 -15.24
C PRO A 251 1.24 -24.38 -15.16
N MET A 252 0.60 -24.22 -16.31
CA MET A 252 -0.79 -23.75 -16.42
C MET A 252 -1.75 -24.75 -15.75
N GLY A 253 -2.00 -24.59 -14.44
CA GLY A 253 -2.94 -25.41 -13.65
C GLY A 253 -2.96 -25.08 -12.14
N ILE A 254 -4.16 -25.02 -11.55
CA ILE A 254 -4.54 -24.72 -10.14
C ILE A 254 -3.63 -23.68 -9.43
N MET A 255 -3.54 -22.50 -10.06
CA MET A 255 -2.96 -21.21 -9.65
C MET A 255 -2.10 -21.17 -8.37
N PRO A 256 -0.78 -21.35 -8.50
CA PRO A 256 0.18 -20.79 -7.56
C PRO A 256 0.32 -19.28 -7.86
N HIS A 257 -0.56 -18.45 -7.30
CA HIS A 257 -0.43 -17.00 -7.44
C HIS A 257 0.79 -16.49 -6.66
N GLY A 258 1.55 -15.59 -7.28
CA GLY A 258 2.60 -14.79 -6.66
C GLY A 258 2.21 -13.31 -6.61
N GLY A 259 3.20 -12.46 -6.34
CA GLY A 259 3.07 -11.01 -6.50
C GLY A 259 1.96 -10.38 -5.64
N MET A 260 1.28 -9.38 -6.21
CA MET A 260 0.18 -8.62 -5.62
C MET A 260 -1.13 -9.41 -5.67
N PHE A 261 -1.22 -10.44 -4.84
CA PHE A 261 -2.39 -11.32 -4.74
C PHE A 261 -2.68 -11.68 -3.28
N THR A 262 -3.92 -11.51 -2.83
CA THR A 262 -4.40 -12.03 -1.55
C THR A 262 -5.87 -12.42 -1.64
N LEU A 263 -6.44 -12.85 -0.52
CA LEU A 263 -7.83 -13.22 -0.37
C LEU A 263 -8.54 -12.27 0.59
N VAL A 264 -9.81 -12.02 0.31
CA VAL A 264 -10.78 -11.42 1.21
C VAL A 264 -11.69 -12.53 1.70
N HIS A 265 -11.64 -12.83 2.99
CA HIS A 265 -12.52 -13.81 3.61
C HIS A 265 -13.66 -13.07 4.31
N VAL A 266 -14.86 -13.23 3.77
CA VAL A 266 -16.11 -12.68 4.28
C VAL A 266 -16.81 -13.76 5.10
N GLU A 267 -16.68 -13.68 6.42
CA GLU A 267 -17.32 -14.57 7.37
C GLU A 267 -18.84 -14.37 7.32
N PRO A 268 -19.64 -15.41 7.04
CA PRO A 268 -21.09 -15.29 6.95
C PRO A 268 -21.72 -14.99 8.31
N LYS A 269 -22.85 -14.28 8.34
CA LYS A 269 -23.61 -14.01 9.59
C LYS A 269 -24.23 -15.29 10.19
N ASP A 270 -24.57 -16.25 9.33
CA ASP A 270 -25.11 -17.57 9.67
C ASP A 270 -24.38 -18.59 8.77
N PRO A 271 -23.93 -19.75 9.28
CA PRO A 271 -23.40 -20.85 8.46
C PRO A 271 -24.22 -21.20 7.21
N ASN A 272 -25.54 -20.96 7.23
CA ASN A 272 -26.45 -21.22 6.12
C ASN A 272 -26.77 -19.98 5.25
N ALA A 273 -26.05 -18.86 5.44
CA ALA A 273 -26.27 -17.63 4.67
C ALA A 273 -26.15 -17.91 3.17
N LYS A 274 -27.25 -17.74 2.44
CA LYS A 274 -27.28 -17.89 0.99
C LYS A 274 -26.77 -16.62 0.31
N TRP A 275 -26.26 -16.78 -0.91
CA TRP A 275 -26.06 -15.65 -1.81
C TRP A 275 -27.42 -15.00 -2.10
N ILE A 276 -27.54 -13.72 -1.76
CA ILE A 276 -28.71 -12.88 -2.08
C ILE A 276 -28.14 -11.53 -2.51
N HIS A 277 -28.43 -11.14 -3.75
CA HIS A 277 -27.97 -9.83 -4.23
C HIS A 277 -28.74 -8.72 -3.51
N PRO A 278 -28.13 -7.59 -3.14
CA PRO A 278 -28.81 -6.51 -2.39
C PRO A 278 -29.99 -5.83 -3.11
N GLN A 279 -30.22 -6.17 -4.38
CA GLN A 279 -31.30 -5.63 -5.21
C GLN A 279 -32.44 -6.64 -5.45
N GLN A 280 -32.29 -7.88 -4.95
CA GLN A 280 -33.36 -8.89 -4.92
C GLN A 280 -34.23 -8.68 -3.68
#